data_AF-A0A8J6RF05-F1
#
_entry.id   AF-A0A8J6RF05-F1
#
_cell.length_a   1.000
_cell.length_b   1.000
_cell.length_c   1.000
_cell.angle_alpha   90.00
_cell.angle_beta   90.00
_cell.angle_gamma   90.00
#
_symmetry.space_group_name_H-M   'P 1'
#
loop_
_entity.id
_entity.type
_entity.pdbx_description
1 polymer ?
#
loop_
_entity_poly.entity_id
_entity_poly.type
_entity_poly.pdbx_seq_one_letter_code
_entity_poly.pdbx_strand_id
1 'polypeptide(L)'
;MNAIETIQTRLDGFDFAAFVNDAILVESIIYQLIIIGEASANIPSDIKALAPDLPWRQMTDMRNIMAHAYFRVKLDVVWETACENL
;
A
#
# COMPACT_ATOMS: atom_id res chain seq x y z
N MET A 1 -7.13 -9.99 -11.21
CA MET A 1 -6.04 -9.65 -10.29
C MET A 1 -6.56 -8.62 -9.30
N ASN A 2 -6.55 -8.96 -8.02
CA ASN A 2 -6.81 -7.98 -6.96
C ASN A 2 -5.50 -7.21 -6.64
N ALA A 3 -5.58 -6.13 -5.85
CA ALA A 3 -4.41 -5.27 -5.58
C ALA A 3 -3.28 -6.00 -4.85
N ILE A 4 -3.63 -6.83 -3.87
CA ILE A 4 -2.69 -7.62 -3.05
C ILE A 4 -1.91 -8.61 -3.91
N GLU A 5 -2.61 -9.40 -4.73
CA GLU A 5 -2.02 -10.36 -5.66
C GLU A 5 -1.10 -9.69 -6.68
N THR A 6 -1.46 -8.47 -7.12
CA THR A 6 -0.64 -7.68 -8.03
C THR A 6 0.67 -7.26 -7.37
N ILE A 7 0.62 -6.80 -6.11
CA ILE A 7 1.82 -6.44 -5.34
C ILE A 7 2.73 -7.66 -5.19
N GLN A 8 2.18 -8.77 -4.69
CA GLN A 8 2.93 -10.00 -4.44
C GLN A 8 3.61 -10.53 -5.71
N THR A 9 2.88 -10.55 -6.83
CA THR A 9 3.43 -11.05 -8.11
C THR A 9 4.53 -10.14 -8.66
N ARG A 10 4.38 -8.82 -8.52
CA ARG A 10 5.36 -7.86 -9.07
C ARG A 10 6.62 -7.74 -8.22
N LEU A 11 6.53 -8.02 -6.93
CA LEU A 11 7.66 -8.01 -6.00
C LEU A 11 8.36 -9.37 -5.88
N ASP A 12 7.83 -10.42 -6.52
CA ASP A 12 8.46 -11.73 -6.49
C ASP A 12 9.90 -11.68 -7.04
N GLY A 13 10.85 -12.16 -6.23
CA GLY A 13 12.28 -12.14 -6.56
C GLY A 13 12.95 -10.77 -6.51
N PHE A 14 12.25 -9.70 -6.11
CA PHE A 14 12.87 -8.39 -5.87
C PHE A 14 13.47 -8.30 -4.47
N ASP A 15 14.61 -7.63 -4.36
CA ASP A 15 15.06 -7.05 -3.11
C ASP A 15 14.82 -5.53 -3.11
N PHE A 16 15.04 -4.89 -1.96
CA PHE A 16 14.84 -3.46 -1.82
C PHE A 16 15.72 -2.64 -2.79
N ALA A 17 16.96 -3.08 -3.04
CA ALA A 17 17.87 -2.36 -3.91
C ALA A 17 17.40 -2.39 -5.37
N ALA A 18 16.93 -3.54 -5.86
CA ALA A 18 16.33 -3.67 -7.18
C ALA A 18 15.04 -2.84 -7.28
N PHE A 19 14.20 -2.87 -6.25
CA PHE A 19 12.95 -2.12 -6.19
C PHE A 19 13.16 -0.61 -6.34
N VAL A 20 14.03 0.00 -5.54
CA VAL A 20 14.23 1.47 -5.58
C VAL A 20 14.86 1.97 -6.87
N ASN A 21 15.48 1.08 -7.65
CA ASN A 21 16.07 1.39 -8.95
C ASN A 21 15.11 1.16 -10.12
N ASP A 22 13.91 0.60 -9.89
CA ASP A 22 12.86 0.43 -10.90
C ASP A 22 11.68 1.39 -10.62
N ALA A 23 11.71 2.55 -11.28
CA ALA A 23 10.70 3.57 -11.11
C ALA A 23 9.28 3.08 -11.50
N ILE A 24 9.17 2.23 -12.52
CA ILE A 24 7.88 1.71 -12.99
C ILE A 24 7.31 0.78 -11.92
N LEU A 25 8.15 -0.09 -11.35
CA LEU A 25 7.75 -0.98 -10.27
C LEU A 25 7.31 -0.18 -9.04
N VAL A 26 8.10 0.81 -8.61
CA VAL A 26 7.77 1.70 -7.48
C VAL A 26 6.41 2.35 -7.66
N GLU A 27 6.19 3.01 -8.80
CA GLU A 27 4.92 3.68 -9.11
C GLU A 27 3.75 2.69 -9.13
N SER A 28 3.99 1.50 -9.70
CA SER A 28 3.03 0.40 -9.70
C SER A 28 2.62 -0.01 -8.28
N ILE A 29 3.58 -0.22 -7.36
CA ILE A 29 3.32 -0.64 -5.99
C ILE A 29 2.59 0.45 -5.22
N ILE A 30 3.02 1.70 -5.34
CA ILE A 30 2.34 2.86 -4.73
C ILE A 30 0.88 2.91 -5.17
N TYR A 31 0.60 2.73 -6.48
CA TYR A 31 -0.75 2.74 -6.99
C TYR A 31 -1.62 1.60 -6.40
N GLN A 32 -1.08 0.39 -6.26
CA GLN A 32 -1.82 -0.70 -5.63
C GLN A 32 -2.10 -0.44 -4.14
N LEU A 33 -1.14 0.15 -3.40
CA LEU A 33 -1.35 0.53 -2.00
C LEU A 33 -2.41 1.64 -1.85
N ILE A 34 -2.48 2.58 -2.80
CA ILE A 34 -3.55 3.58 -2.86
C ILE A 34 -4.92 2.89 -3.04
N ILE A 35 -5.02 1.90 -3.93
CA ILE A 35 -6.27 1.14 -4.12
C ILE A 35 -6.72 0.45 -2.83
N ILE A 36 -5.79 -0.18 -2.11
CA ILE A 36 -6.08 -0.85 -0.82
C ILE A 36 -6.58 0.16 0.22
N GLY A 37 -5.90 1.31 0.33
CA GLY A 37 -6.31 2.35 1.28
C GLY A 37 -7.65 3.01 0.91
N GLU A 38 -7.94 3.20 -0.38
CA GLU A 38 -9.23 3.69 -0.86
C GLU A 38 -10.36 2.69 -0.56
N ALA A 39 -10.14 1.40 -0.83
CA ALA A 39 -11.09 0.35 -0.48
C ALA A 39 -11.37 0.36 1.03
N SER A 40 -10.31 0.46 1.85
CA SER A 40 -10.41 0.53 3.31
C SER A 40 -11.18 1.77 3.78
N ALA A 41 -10.99 2.92 3.15
CA ALA A 41 -11.70 4.15 3.48
C ALA A 41 -13.21 4.02 3.23
N ASN A 42 -13.60 3.35 2.15
CA ASN A 42 -14.99 3.18 1.72
C ASN A 42 -15.77 2.09 2.49
N ILE A 43 -15.11 1.28 3.32
CA ILE A 43 -15.82 0.32 4.17
C ILE A 43 -16.63 1.08 5.25
N PRO A 44 -17.94 0.77 5.42
CA PRO A 44 -18.79 1.37 6.44
C PRO A 44 -18.25 1.18 7.88
N SER A 45 -18.54 2.14 8.77
CA SER A 45 -18.01 2.15 10.13
C SER A 45 -18.50 0.99 11.00
N ASP A 46 -19.75 0.56 10.81
CA ASP A 46 -20.34 -0.61 11.46
C ASP A 46 -19.62 -1.91 11.07
N ILE A 47 -19.22 -2.04 9.80
CA ILE A 47 -18.41 -3.17 9.33
C ILE A 47 -16.98 -3.09 9.88
N LYS A 48 -16.36 -1.90 9.90
CA LYS A 48 -15.03 -1.71 10.51
C LYS A 48 -15.03 -2.10 11.99
N ALA A 49 -16.12 -1.83 12.70
CA ALA A 49 -16.28 -2.19 14.11
C ALA A 49 -16.29 -3.70 14.37
N LEU A 50 -16.55 -4.53 13.35
CA LEU A 50 -16.46 -6.00 13.44
C LEU A 50 -15.01 -6.51 13.43
N ALA A 51 -14.05 -5.68 12.99
CA ALA A 51 -12.62 -6.01 12.98
C ALA A 51 -11.81 -4.81 13.51
N PRO A 52 -11.94 -4.48 14.80
CA PRO A 52 -11.31 -3.29 15.38
C PRO A 52 -9.79 -3.38 15.46
N ASP A 53 -9.23 -4.60 15.41
CA ASP A 53 -7.79 -4.85 15.45
C ASP A 53 -7.09 -4.51 14.12
N LEU A 54 -7.85 -4.36 13.03
CA LEU A 54 -7.30 -3.94 11.75
C LEU A 54 -6.97 -2.44 11.76
N PRO A 55 -5.86 -2.04 11.11
CA PRO A 55 -5.36 -0.67 11.17
C PRO A 55 -6.10 0.25 10.17
N TRP A 56 -7.44 0.29 10.23
CA TRP A 56 -8.30 1.03 9.28
C TRP A 56 -7.85 2.45 9.01
N ARG A 57 -7.53 3.18 10.08
CA ARG A 57 -7.06 4.57 9.99
C ARG A 57 -5.70 4.67 9.29
N GLN A 58 -4.77 3.76 9.59
CA GLN A 58 -3.45 3.78 8.98
C GLN A 58 -3.55 3.50 7.47
N MET A 59 -4.41 2.57 7.05
CA MET A 59 -4.64 2.29 5.62
C MET A 59 -5.19 3.52 4.88
N THR A 60 -6.11 4.27 5.49
CA THR A 60 -6.63 5.52 4.91
C THR A 60 -5.57 6.64 4.91
N ASP A 61 -4.83 6.81 6.01
CA ASP A 61 -3.79 7.85 6.14
C ASP A 61 -2.63 7.60 5.15
N MET A 62 -2.23 6.34 4.96
CA MET A 62 -1.25 5.92 3.95
C MET A 62 -1.67 6.38 2.55
N ARG A 63 -2.91 6.06 2.15
CA ARG A 63 -3.45 6.50 0.85
C ARG A 63 -3.44 8.01 0.71
N ASN A 64 -3.77 8.76 1.75
CA ASN A 64 -3.74 10.23 1.71
C ASN A 64 -2.33 10.77 1.51
N ILE A 65 -1.33 10.20 2.17
CA ILE A 65 0.07 10.58 1.96
C ILE A 65 0.51 10.27 0.53
N MET A 66 0.25 9.05 0.04
CA MET A 66 0.67 8.64 -1.30
C MET A 66 -0.02 9.42 -2.42
N ALA A 67 -1.31 9.77 -2.27
CA ALA A 67 -2.07 10.48 -3.28
C ALA A 67 -1.90 12.00 -3.26
N HIS A 68 -1.74 12.61 -2.08
CA HIS A 68 -1.77 14.08 -1.92
C HIS A 68 -0.47 14.69 -1.41
N ALA A 69 0.40 13.90 -0.79
CA ALA A 69 1.69 14.33 -0.30
C ALA A 69 2.81 13.43 -0.83
N TYR A 70 2.73 13.05 -2.12
CA TYR A 70 3.64 12.11 -2.78
C TYR A 70 5.13 12.46 -2.58
N PHE A 71 5.45 13.75 -2.48
CA PHE A 71 6.81 14.25 -2.17
C PHE A 71 7.34 13.86 -0.78
N ARG A 72 6.47 13.36 0.12
CA ARG A 72 6.82 12.84 1.45
C ARG A 72 6.90 11.32 1.50
N VAL A 73 6.57 10.63 0.42
CA VAL A 73 6.62 9.16 0.35
C VAL A 73 8.07 8.73 0.46
N LYS A 74 8.34 7.80 1.38
CA LYS A 74 9.65 7.18 1.53
C LYS A 74 9.60 5.75 1.02
N LEU A 75 10.53 5.38 0.14
CA LEU A 75 10.48 4.08 -0.55
C LEU A 75 10.75 2.89 0.37
N ASP A 76 11.50 3.09 1.45
CA ASP A 76 11.68 2.11 2.52
C ASP A 76 10.33 1.74 3.18
N VAL A 77 9.51 2.74 3.50
CA VAL A 77 8.17 2.51 4.07
C VAL A 77 7.23 1.84 3.07
N VAL A 78 7.31 2.22 1.78
CA VAL A 78 6.52 1.56 0.71
C VAL A 78 6.88 0.09 0.63
N TRP A 79 8.18 -0.23 0.61
CA TRP A 79 8.69 -1.59 0.55
C TRP A 79 8.28 -2.41 1.78
N GLU A 80 8.52 -1.90 2.99
CA GLU A 80 8.13 -2.55 4.25
C GLU A 80 6.63 -2.82 4.29
N THR A 81 5.80 -1.85 3.88
CA THR A 81 4.36 -2.05 3.82
C THR A 81 3.98 -3.15 2.82
N ALA A 82 4.60 -3.14 1.64
CA ALA A 82 4.28 -4.05 0.56
C ALA A 82 4.73 -5.50 0.81
N CYS A 83 5.80 -5.69 1.59
CA CYS A 83 6.42 -7.00 1.82
C CYS A 83 6.09 -7.59 3.20
N GLU A 84 5.89 -6.77 4.23
CA GLU A 84 5.80 -7.22 5.63
C GLU A 84 4.43 -6.97 6.27
N ASN A 85 3.67 -5.98 5.76
CA ASN A 85 2.43 -5.51 6.38
C ASN A 85 1.24 -5.47 5.40
N LEU A 86 1.23 -6.38 4.43
CA LEU A 86 0.22 -6.47 3.37
C LEU A 86 -1.07 -7.20 3.83
#